data_AF-A0A957VB80-F1
#
_entry.id   AF-A0A957VB80-F1
#
_cell.length_a   1.000
_cell.length_b   1.000
_cell.length_c   1.000
_cell.angle_alpha   90.00
_cell.angle_beta   90.00
_cell.angle_gamma   90.00
#
_symmetry.space_group_name_H-M   'P 1'
#
loop_
_entity.id
_entity.type
_entity.pdbx_description
1 polymer ?
#
loop_
_entity_poly.entity_id
_entity_poly.type
_entity_poly.pdbx_seq_one_letter_code
_entity_poly.pdbx_strand_id
1 'polypeptide(L)'
;TAGDAMPDPWHGVLPWLYAFLVLAGIVVWWRVRRAASLLLVIGVTLPMAGVLALALRNPDYHERYVIAVTAPLLLLVAGGLGIFDPGFWRKGSSRPGRWDGVVVVLLGLALAGANLLAVQRHYTDTSLHKPDFRGAAQTIMADLAPGDVVLVDGPDPSKVFLHYYTGTAPVIAVSDLEQETLANADGKLRALLGDAGRAWELLYFHAPATVQVWLATQAWATEPSYHNGIRVTLYGLDTGTGTTIQLDVDFGTALTLRDAALSTLEPAPGDLLRITTNWLTNEQAPEWKFSLRLEDAAGQPVQVIDYTPQNWFAPTNAWVVGQPARDQRGILLPADLAPGEYRLTLRLYDPATGAPVDTARGQDVELARLRIQP
;
A
#
# COMPACT_ATOMS: atom_id res chain seq x y z
N THR A 1 -16.38 -6.10 -18.72
CA THR A 1 -16.87 -6.64 -17.45
C THR A 1 -16.08 -7.85 -16.95
N ALA A 2 -15.30 -8.54 -17.79
CA ALA A 2 -14.34 -9.56 -17.37
C ALA A 2 -12.88 -9.06 -17.49
N GLY A 3 -12.56 -7.93 -16.86
CA GLY A 3 -11.16 -7.47 -16.74
C GLY A 3 -10.38 -8.36 -15.75
N ASP A 4 -9.43 -7.78 -15.02
CA ASP A 4 -8.57 -8.49 -14.05
C ASP A 4 -9.34 -9.27 -12.95
N ALA A 5 -10.66 -9.05 -12.83
CA ALA A 5 -11.51 -9.80 -11.93
C ALA A 5 -11.66 -11.30 -12.28
N MET A 6 -11.44 -11.71 -13.53
CA MET A 6 -11.45 -13.14 -13.88
C MET A 6 -10.05 -13.75 -13.70
N PRO A 7 -9.93 -14.98 -13.16
CA PRO A 7 -8.64 -15.63 -12.99
C PRO A 7 -8.16 -16.23 -14.33
N ASP A 8 -6.87 -16.48 -14.45
CA ASP A 8 -6.33 -17.27 -15.55
C ASP A 8 -6.89 -18.72 -15.53
N PRO A 9 -7.15 -19.33 -16.70
CA PRO A 9 -6.93 -18.80 -18.05
C PRO A 9 -8.11 -17.96 -18.59
N TRP A 10 -9.19 -17.81 -17.82
CA TRP A 10 -10.42 -17.16 -18.29
C TRP A 10 -10.23 -15.68 -18.61
N HIS A 11 -9.35 -15.01 -17.88
CA HIS A 11 -8.93 -13.64 -18.18
C HIS A 11 -8.45 -13.48 -19.63
N GLY A 12 -7.60 -14.40 -20.10
CA GLY A 12 -7.11 -14.41 -21.48
C GLY A 12 -8.14 -14.91 -22.50
N VAL A 13 -8.98 -15.89 -22.14
CA VAL A 13 -9.89 -16.56 -23.09
C VAL A 13 -11.18 -15.78 -23.35
N LEU A 14 -11.80 -15.20 -22.32
CA LEU A 14 -13.11 -14.57 -22.44
C LEU A 14 -13.12 -13.39 -23.42
N PRO A 15 -12.15 -12.45 -23.43
CA PRO A 15 -12.15 -11.34 -24.39
C PRO A 15 -12.23 -11.80 -25.85
N TRP A 16 -11.53 -12.89 -26.20
CA TRP A 16 -11.58 -13.46 -27.55
C TRP A 16 -12.92 -14.10 -27.88
N LEU A 17 -13.54 -14.80 -26.92
CA LEU A 17 -14.89 -15.32 -27.08
C LEU A 17 -15.90 -14.18 -27.32
N TYR A 18 -15.82 -13.10 -26.55
CA TYR A 18 -16.67 -11.92 -26.74
C TYR A 18 -16.44 -11.27 -28.10
N ALA A 19 -15.17 -11.11 -28.53
CA ALA A 19 -14.84 -10.58 -29.84
C ALA A 19 -15.43 -11.43 -30.98
N PHE A 20 -15.30 -12.75 -30.89
CA PHE A 20 -15.90 -13.68 -31.85
C PHE A 20 -17.43 -13.54 -31.90
N LEU A 21 -18.10 -13.50 -30.74
CA LEU A 21 -19.55 -13.33 -30.66
C LEU A 21 -20.01 -11.96 -31.18
N VAL A 22 -19.24 -10.89 -30.97
CA VAL A 22 -19.54 -9.57 -31.55
C VAL A 22 -19.50 -9.64 -33.08
N LEU A 23 -18.44 -10.21 -33.66
CA LEU A 23 -18.31 -10.35 -35.12
C LEU A 23 -19.43 -11.21 -35.71
N ALA A 24 -19.75 -12.33 -35.07
CA ALA A 24 -20.87 -13.17 -35.42
C ALA A 24 -22.21 -12.40 -35.34
N GLY A 25 -22.39 -11.60 -34.30
CA GLY A 25 -23.57 -10.78 -34.08
C GLY A 25 -23.79 -9.74 -35.16
N ILE A 26 -22.73 -9.11 -35.66
CA ILE A 26 -22.80 -8.19 -36.80
C ILE A 26 -23.44 -8.89 -38.01
N VAL A 27 -23.00 -10.11 -38.33
CA VAL A 27 -23.51 -10.92 -39.45
C VAL A 27 -24.96 -11.34 -39.22
N VAL A 28 -25.30 -11.79 -38.02
CA VAL A 28 -26.67 -12.21 -37.66
C VAL A 28 -27.63 -11.03 -37.79
N TRP A 29 -27.33 -9.90 -37.14
CA TRP A 29 -28.14 -8.70 -37.22
C TRP A 29 -28.21 -8.17 -38.65
N TRP A 30 -27.15 -8.27 -39.45
CA TRP A 30 -27.17 -7.84 -40.84
C TRP A 30 -28.17 -8.63 -41.68
N ARG A 31 -28.25 -9.95 -41.46
CA ARG A 31 -29.23 -10.81 -42.14
C ARG A 31 -30.65 -10.56 -41.67
N VAL A 32 -30.86 -10.35 -40.37
CA VAL A 32 -32.19 -10.13 -39.78
C VAL A 32 -32.71 -8.73 -40.08
N ARG A 33 -31.94 -7.69 -39.73
CA ARG A 33 -32.26 -6.26 -39.91
C ARG A 33 -30.97 -5.43 -40.05
N ARG A 34 -30.60 -5.10 -41.30
CA ARG A 34 -29.41 -4.28 -41.62
C ARG A 34 -29.29 -3.00 -40.79
N ALA A 35 -30.39 -2.27 -40.60
CA ALA A 35 -30.42 -1.04 -39.81
C ALA A 35 -30.00 -1.28 -38.34
N ALA A 36 -30.40 -2.40 -37.74
CA ALA A 36 -29.99 -2.75 -36.37
C ALA A 36 -28.49 -3.05 -36.29
N SER A 37 -27.96 -3.81 -37.27
CA SER A 37 -26.51 -4.07 -37.36
C SER A 37 -25.70 -2.78 -37.49
N LEU A 38 -26.11 -1.88 -38.40
CA LEU A 38 -25.45 -0.57 -38.57
C LEU A 38 -25.52 0.28 -37.30
N LEU A 39 -26.68 0.37 -36.65
CA LEU A 39 -26.85 1.14 -35.42
C LEU A 39 -25.94 0.61 -34.30
N LEU A 40 -25.89 -0.71 -34.11
CA LEU A 40 -25.07 -1.33 -33.06
C LEU A 40 -23.57 -1.19 -33.35
N VAL A 41 -23.16 -1.38 -34.61
CA VAL A 41 -21.76 -1.19 -35.01
C VAL A 41 -21.34 0.25 -34.81
N ILE A 42 -22.11 1.22 -35.31
CA ILE A 42 -21.82 2.66 -35.13
C ILE A 42 -21.83 3.03 -33.65
N GLY A 43 -22.77 2.49 -32.87
CA GLY A 43 -22.86 2.69 -31.43
C GLY A 43 -21.67 2.16 -30.63
N VAL A 44 -20.88 1.24 -31.19
CA VAL A 44 -19.60 0.80 -30.60
C VAL A 44 -18.42 1.57 -31.20
N THR A 45 -18.32 1.63 -32.52
CA THR A 45 -17.12 2.15 -33.20
C THR A 45 -16.98 3.65 -33.08
N LEU A 46 -18.07 4.42 -33.14
CA LEU A 46 -18.00 5.88 -33.08
C LEU A 46 -17.59 6.39 -31.69
N PRO A 47 -18.21 5.94 -30.57
CA PRO A 47 -17.72 6.32 -29.24
C PRO A 47 -16.31 5.81 -28.97
N MET A 48 -15.96 4.59 -29.42
CA MET A 48 -14.61 4.05 -29.26
C MET A 48 -13.57 4.91 -30.00
N ALA A 49 -13.84 5.29 -31.25
CA ALA A 49 -12.97 6.18 -32.01
C ALA A 49 -12.84 7.55 -31.34
N GLY A 50 -13.93 8.08 -30.78
CA GLY A 50 -13.91 9.32 -29.99
C GLY A 50 -13.02 9.20 -28.75
N VAL A 51 -13.19 8.13 -27.95
CA VAL A 51 -12.34 7.87 -26.78
C VAL A 51 -10.88 7.70 -27.19
N LEU A 52 -10.58 6.95 -28.26
CA LEU A 52 -9.22 6.77 -28.75
C LEU A 52 -8.61 8.10 -29.22
N ALA A 53 -9.35 8.93 -29.95
CA ALA A 53 -8.88 10.24 -30.37
C ALA A 53 -8.57 11.17 -29.18
N LEU A 54 -9.38 11.09 -28.13
CA LEU A 54 -9.16 11.84 -26.89
C LEU A 54 -7.97 11.29 -26.09
N ALA A 55 -7.81 9.96 -26.03
CA ALA A 55 -6.70 9.30 -25.38
C ALA A 55 -5.35 9.58 -26.05
N LEU A 56 -5.33 9.68 -27.39
CA LEU A 56 -4.13 10.10 -28.13
C LEU A 56 -3.74 11.55 -27.84
N ARG A 57 -4.69 12.40 -27.43
CA ARG A 57 -4.43 13.80 -27.07
C ARG A 57 -4.03 13.96 -25.61
N ASN A 58 -4.68 13.23 -24.71
CA ASN A 58 -4.43 13.25 -23.28
C ASN A 58 -4.17 11.81 -22.81
N PRO A 59 -2.96 11.45 -22.38
CA PRO A 59 -2.64 10.07 -22.02
C PRO A 59 -3.35 9.55 -20.75
N ASP A 60 -4.10 10.38 -20.02
CA ASP A 60 -4.83 10.02 -18.78
C ASP A 60 -6.23 9.40 -19.03
N TYR A 61 -6.40 8.67 -20.14
CA TYR A 61 -7.67 8.00 -20.47
C TYR A 61 -7.69 6.55 -19.98
N HIS A 62 -8.67 6.24 -19.13
CA HIS A 62 -8.88 4.91 -18.53
C HIS A 62 -10.02 4.13 -19.20
N GLU A 63 -10.05 2.80 -19.04
CA GLU A 63 -11.04 1.91 -19.63
C GLU A 63 -12.50 2.25 -19.25
N ARG A 64 -12.72 2.90 -18.10
CA ARG A 64 -14.05 3.35 -17.65
C ARG A 64 -14.75 4.30 -18.63
N TYR A 65 -14.01 5.04 -19.46
CA TYR A 65 -14.60 5.95 -20.44
C TYR A 65 -15.32 5.22 -21.59
N VAL A 66 -15.09 3.90 -21.73
CA VAL A 66 -15.75 3.08 -22.74
C VAL A 66 -17.06 2.45 -22.21
N ILE A 67 -17.49 2.76 -20.98
CA ILE A 67 -18.71 2.18 -20.40
C ILE A 67 -19.96 2.38 -21.27
N ALA A 68 -20.00 3.48 -22.02
CA ALA A 68 -21.10 3.81 -22.94
C ALA A 68 -21.29 2.78 -24.06
N VAL A 69 -20.25 2.03 -24.48
CA VAL A 69 -20.38 1.00 -25.53
C VAL A 69 -20.87 -0.34 -25.01
N THR A 70 -21.00 -0.51 -23.69
CA THR A 70 -21.35 -1.80 -23.08
C THR A 70 -22.68 -2.34 -23.60
N ALA A 71 -23.71 -1.50 -23.66
CA ALA A 71 -25.04 -1.92 -24.12
C ALA A 71 -25.06 -2.38 -25.59
N PRO A 72 -24.59 -1.60 -26.58
CA PRO A 72 -24.57 -2.09 -27.96
C PRO A 72 -23.64 -3.28 -28.16
N LEU A 73 -22.54 -3.38 -27.41
CA LEU A 73 -21.64 -4.53 -27.45
C LEU A 73 -22.34 -5.81 -26.95
N LEU A 74 -23.05 -5.75 -25.83
CA LEU A 74 -23.82 -6.90 -25.31
C LEU A 74 -24.95 -7.33 -26.27
N LEU A 75 -25.58 -6.39 -26.98
CA LEU A 75 -26.58 -6.71 -28.01
C LEU A 75 -25.97 -7.38 -29.24
N LEU A 76 -24.74 -7.00 -29.63
CA LEU A 76 -23.99 -7.73 -30.66
C LEU A 76 -23.64 -9.14 -30.18
N VAL A 77 -23.14 -9.30 -28.95
CA VAL A 77 -22.86 -10.62 -28.35
C VAL A 77 -24.12 -11.50 -28.34
N ALA A 78 -25.27 -10.94 -27.93
CA ALA A 78 -26.54 -11.65 -27.93
C ALA A 78 -26.97 -12.09 -29.34
N GLY A 79 -26.77 -11.22 -30.34
CA GLY A 79 -26.96 -11.59 -31.75
C GLY A 79 -26.01 -12.71 -32.19
N GLY A 80 -24.76 -12.68 -31.74
CA GLY A 80 -23.73 -13.68 -32.04
C GLY A 80 -24.07 -15.07 -31.56
N LEU A 81 -24.74 -15.19 -30.40
CA LEU A 81 -25.25 -16.49 -29.93
C LEU A 81 -26.24 -17.12 -30.92
N GLY A 82 -26.93 -16.30 -31.72
CA GLY A 82 -27.87 -16.74 -32.76
C GLY A 82 -27.24 -17.57 -33.88
N ILE A 83 -25.91 -17.58 -34.05
CA ILE A 83 -25.26 -18.46 -35.04
C ILE A 83 -25.38 -19.95 -34.67
N PHE A 84 -25.59 -20.24 -33.38
CA PHE A 84 -25.75 -21.59 -32.86
C PHE A 84 -27.20 -22.07 -32.90
N ASP A 85 -28.15 -21.22 -33.30
CA ASP A 85 -29.51 -21.63 -33.59
C ASP A 85 -29.53 -22.40 -34.93
N PRO A 86 -29.90 -23.69 -34.95
CA PRO A 86 -30.00 -24.48 -36.18
C PRO A 86 -30.95 -23.86 -37.22
N GLY A 87 -31.94 -23.09 -36.78
CA GLY A 87 -32.88 -22.36 -37.62
C GLY A 87 -32.25 -21.20 -38.38
N PHE A 88 -31.16 -20.60 -37.86
CA PHE A 88 -30.48 -19.46 -38.51
C PHE A 88 -29.89 -19.81 -39.88
N TRP A 89 -29.43 -21.06 -40.06
CA TRP A 89 -28.82 -21.52 -41.31
C TRP A 89 -29.82 -22.15 -42.29
N ARG A 90 -31.08 -22.38 -41.88
CA ARG A 90 -32.11 -22.99 -42.73
C ARG A 90 -32.83 -21.93 -43.56
N LYS A 91 -32.86 -22.10 -44.88
CA LYS A 91 -33.78 -21.35 -45.76
C LYS A 91 -35.17 -21.99 -45.71
N GLY A 92 -36.13 -21.35 -45.05
CA GLY A 92 -37.55 -21.74 -45.07
C GLY A 92 -38.15 -21.96 -43.68
N SER A 93 -39.47 -21.76 -43.55
CA SER A 93 -40.23 -21.84 -42.30
C SER A 93 -40.43 -23.28 -41.81
N SER A 94 -39.36 -23.92 -41.34
CA SER A 94 -39.50 -25.12 -40.52
C SER A 94 -39.87 -24.71 -39.09
N ARG A 95 -40.85 -25.38 -38.48
CA ARG A 95 -41.17 -25.15 -37.06
C ARG A 95 -39.92 -25.41 -36.21
N PRO A 96 -39.54 -24.50 -35.29
CA PRO A 96 -38.38 -24.71 -34.45
C PRO A 96 -38.56 -26.01 -33.66
N GLY A 97 -37.55 -26.88 -33.69
CA GLY A 97 -37.49 -28.06 -32.84
C GLY A 97 -37.39 -27.65 -31.38
N ARG A 98 -37.90 -28.48 -30.47
CA ARG A 98 -37.89 -28.23 -29.00
C ARG A 98 -36.48 -27.99 -28.42
N TRP A 99 -35.43 -28.30 -29.18
CA TRP A 99 -34.03 -28.17 -28.78
C TRP A 99 -33.28 -27.02 -29.47
N ASP A 100 -33.87 -26.34 -30.47
CA ASP A 100 -33.18 -25.36 -31.33
C ASP A 100 -32.71 -24.10 -30.57
N GLY A 101 -33.21 -23.85 -29.36
CA GLY A 101 -32.76 -22.75 -28.49
C GLY A 101 -31.91 -23.18 -27.28
N VAL A 102 -31.73 -24.48 -27.02
CA VAL A 102 -31.13 -24.95 -25.76
C VAL A 102 -29.65 -24.60 -25.68
N VAL A 103 -28.90 -24.73 -26.79
CA VAL A 103 -27.48 -24.35 -26.84
C VAL A 103 -27.31 -22.85 -26.61
N VAL A 104 -28.15 -22.03 -27.25
CA VAL A 104 -28.16 -20.57 -27.09
C VAL A 104 -28.43 -20.18 -25.63
N VAL A 105 -29.42 -20.80 -25.00
CA VAL A 105 -29.75 -20.57 -23.59
C VAL A 105 -28.60 -20.99 -22.67
N LEU A 106 -28.01 -22.17 -22.89
CA LEU A 106 -26.88 -22.64 -22.07
C LEU A 106 -25.65 -21.74 -22.21
N LEU A 107 -25.32 -21.30 -23.43
CA LEU A 107 -24.22 -20.34 -23.65
C LEU A 107 -24.50 -18.98 -23.02
N GLY A 108 -25.74 -18.49 -23.14
CA GLY A 108 -26.17 -17.26 -22.48
C GLY A 108 -26.05 -17.34 -20.96
N LEU A 109 -26.49 -18.45 -20.36
CA LEU A 109 -26.35 -18.71 -18.93
C LEU A 109 -24.88 -18.84 -18.50
N ALA A 110 -24.03 -19.49 -19.30
CA ALA A 110 -22.60 -19.60 -19.04
C ALA A 110 -21.92 -18.22 -19.03
N LEU A 111 -22.22 -17.36 -20.01
CA LEU A 111 -21.71 -15.99 -20.06
C LEU A 111 -22.23 -15.14 -18.90
N ALA A 112 -23.50 -15.28 -18.54
CA ALA A 112 -24.08 -14.60 -17.38
C ALA A 112 -23.41 -15.06 -16.08
N GLY A 113 -23.21 -16.37 -15.91
CA GLY A 113 -22.50 -16.95 -14.78
C GLY A 113 -21.04 -16.48 -14.68
N ALA A 114 -20.33 -16.38 -15.80
CA ALA A 114 -18.98 -15.83 -15.84
C ALA A 114 -18.94 -14.35 -15.41
N ASN A 115 -19.90 -13.53 -15.84
CA ASN A 115 -19.99 -12.14 -15.36
C ASN A 115 -20.36 -12.07 -13.87
N LEU A 116 -21.27 -12.93 -13.40
CA LEU A 116 -21.63 -12.99 -11.99
C LEU A 116 -20.42 -13.35 -11.13
N LEU A 117 -19.61 -14.32 -11.57
CA LEU A 117 -18.37 -14.67 -10.90
C LEU A 117 -17.37 -13.51 -10.89
N ALA A 118 -17.20 -12.81 -12.03
CA ALA A 118 -16.32 -11.64 -12.11
C ALA A 118 -16.78 -10.53 -11.16
N VAL A 119 -18.09 -10.24 -11.10
CA VAL A 119 -18.67 -9.26 -10.18
C VAL A 119 -18.50 -9.70 -8.73
N GLN A 120 -18.80 -10.96 -8.42
CA GLN A 120 -18.61 -11.51 -7.08
C GLN A 120 -17.16 -11.31 -6.63
N ARG A 121 -16.18 -11.73 -7.44
CA ARG A 121 -14.76 -11.54 -7.15
C ARG A 121 -14.41 -10.07 -6.95
N HIS A 122 -14.89 -9.19 -7.82
CA HIS A 122 -14.62 -7.75 -7.67
C HIS A 122 -15.07 -7.18 -6.31
N TYR A 123 -16.14 -7.72 -5.72
CA TYR A 123 -16.61 -7.30 -4.39
C TYR A 123 -16.00 -8.10 -3.24
N THR A 124 -15.63 -9.37 -3.43
CA THR A 124 -15.19 -10.25 -2.33
C THR A 124 -13.69 -10.48 -2.27
N ASP A 125 -12.97 -10.33 -3.38
CA ASP A 125 -11.53 -10.54 -3.47
C ASP A 125 -10.80 -9.24 -3.12
N THR A 126 -10.11 -9.25 -1.98
CA THR A 126 -9.42 -8.08 -1.44
C THR A 126 -8.26 -7.63 -2.32
N SER A 127 -7.70 -8.50 -3.16
CA SER A 127 -6.66 -8.13 -4.12
C SER A 127 -7.14 -7.20 -5.24
N LEU A 128 -8.46 -7.15 -5.47
CA LEU A 128 -9.10 -6.32 -6.49
C LEU A 128 -9.70 -5.03 -5.92
N HIS A 129 -9.67 -4.85 -4.59
CA HIS A 129 -10.20 -3.66 -3.96
C HIS A 129 -9.34 -2.45 -4.30
N LYS A 130 -9.99 -1.29 -4.37
CA LYS A 130 -9.30 -0.02 -4.58
C LYS A 130 -8.49 0.38 -3.34
N PRO A 131 -7.44 1.19 -3.52
CA PRO A 131 -6.70 1.78 -2.41
C PRO A 131 -7.60 2.45 -1.37
N ASP A 132 -7.38 2.14 -0.09
CA ASP A 132 -8.25 2.58 0.99
C ASP A 132 -7.79 3.92 1.58
N PHE A 133 -7.95 4.99 0.79
CA PHE A 133 -7.66 6.36 1.24
C PHE A 133 -8.53 6.79 2.43
N ARG A 134 -9.71 6.18 2.60
CA ARG A 134 -10.59 6.49 3.74
C ARG A 134 -9.98 5.95 5.03
N GLY A 135 -9.57 4.68 5.04
CA GLY A 135 -8.87 4.07 6.17
C GLY A 135 -7.57 4.81 6.49
N ALA A 136 -6.76 5.12 5.48
CA ALA A 136 -5.54 5.89 5.64
C ALA A 136 -5.78 7.27 6.30
N ALA A 137 -6.78 8.02 5.82
CA ALA A 137 -7.14 9.31 6.41
C ALA A 137 -7.65 9.18 7.85
N GLN A 138 -8.46 8.15 8.14
CA GLN A 138 -8.95 7.89 9.50
C GLN A 138 -7.82 7.58 10.47
N THR A 139 -6.84 6.77 10.08
CA THR A 139 -5.65 6.50 10.91
C THR A 139 -4.86 7.77 11.20
N ILE A 140 -4.58 8.59 10.18
CA ILE A 140 -3.84 9.86 10.39
C ILE A 140 -4.64 10.81 11.31
N MET A 141 -5.95 10.92 11.10
CA MET A 141 -6.79 11.83 11.90
C MET A 141 -7.00 11.38 13.35
N ALA A 142 -6.94 10.06 13.62
CA ALA A 142 -7.13 9.53 14.97
C ALA A 142 -6.02 9.97 15.94
N ASP A 143 -4.79 10.08 15.44
CA ASP A 143 -3.59 10.38 16.24
C ASP A 143 -2.94 11.72 15.87
N LEU A 144 -3.68 12.62 15.23
CA LEU A 144 -3.17 13.92 14.79
C LEU A 144 -2.89 14.84 15.99
N ALA A 145 -1.67 15.35 16.09
CA ALA A 145 -1.28 16.32 17.12
C ALA A 145 -1.14 17.74 16.54
N PRO A 146 -1.28 18.80 17.36
CA PRO A 146 -1.00 20.16 16.92
C PRO A 146 0.45 20.31 16.42
N GLY A 147 0.62 20.89 15.23
CA GLY A 147 1.93 21.05 14.60
C GLY A 147 2.40 19.86 13.75
N ASP A 148 1.62 18.77 13.70
CA ASP A 148 1.84 17.71 12.73
C ASP A 148 1.72 18.24 11.29
N VAL A 149 2.43 17.59 10.37
CA VAL A 149 2.29 17.78 8.93
C VAL A 149 2.02 16.44 8.25
N VAL A 150 1.34 16.44 7.11
CA VAL A 150 1.03 15.22 6.34
C VAL A 150 1.70 15.30 4.98
N LEU A 151 2.66 14.42 4.72
CA LEU A 151 3.28 14.20 3.43
C LEU A 151 2.44 13.20 2.63
N VAL A 152 2.12 13.54 1.39
CA VAL A 152 1.47 12.62 0.45
C VAL A 152 2.41 12.37 -0.73
N ASP A 153 2.80 11.12 -0.91
CA ASP A 153 3.79 10.69 -1.89
C ASP A 153 3.17 9.69 -2.89
N GLY A 154 3.50 9.87 -4.17
CA GLY A 154 2.98 9.08 -5.29
C GLY A 154 2.20 9.86 -6.36
N PRO A 155 1.51 9.14 -7.28
CA PRO A 155 0.83 9.75 -8.42
C PRO A 155 -0.49 10.42 -8.00
N ASP A 156 -0.44 11.74 -7.83
CA ASP A 156 -1.58 12.59 -7.43
C ASP A 156 -2.40 12.11 -6.21
N PRO A 157 -1.78 11.57 -5.13
CA PRO A 157 -2.50 11.02 -3.97
C PRO A 157 -3.36 12.09 -3.28
N SER A 158 -2.95 13.36 -3.33
CA SER A 158 -3.67 14.49 -2.77
C SER A 158 -5.11 14.62 -3.30
N LYS A 159 -5.35 14.32 -4.59
CA LYS A 159 -6.67 14.46 -5.22
C LYS A 159 -7.72 13.56 -4.55
N VAL A 160 -7.32 12.36 -4.14
CA VAL A 160 -8.22 11.39 -3.50
C VAL A 160 -8.17 11.51 -1.98
N PHE A 161 -6.98 11.69 -1.41
CA PHE A 161 -6.78 11.81 0.03
C PHE A 161 -7.56 12.98 0.63
N LEU A 162 -7.52 14.17 0.01
CA LEU A 162 -8.21 15.36 0.49
C LEU A 162 -9.74 15.24 0.46
N HIS A 163 -10.30 14.25 -0.26
CA HIS A 163 -11.73 13.98 -0.20
C HIS A 163 -12.14 13.36 1.15
N TYR A 164 -11.25 12.59 1.78
CA TYR A 164 -11.51 11.89 3.05
C TYR A 164 -10.86 12.58 4.26
N TYR A 165 -9.79 13.34 4.04
CA TYR A 165 -9.07 14.04 5.09
C TYR A 165 -9.78 15.33 5.50
N THR A 166 -10.13 15.44 6.78
CA THR A 166 -10.75 16.63 7.38
C THR A 166 -9.95 17.17 8.57
N GLY A 167 -8.69 16.75 8.72
CA GLY A 167 -7.80 17.20 9.79
C GLY A 167 -7.25 18.61 9.54
N THR A 168 -6.61 19.17 10.55
CA THR A 168 -6.07 20.55 10.53
C THR A 168 -4.61 20.64 10.08
N ALA A 169 -3.89 19.52 10.03
CA ALA A 169 -2.49 19.50 9.61
C ALA A 169 -2.38 19.84 8.10
N PRO A 170 -1.36 20.63 7.70
CA PRO A 170 -1.11 20.91 6.30
C PRO A 170 -0.75 19.61 5.57
N VAL A 171 -1.35 19.45 4.39
CA VAL A 171 -1.08 18.33 3.48
C VAL A 171 -0.13 18.80 2.39
N ILE A 172 1.04 18.18 2.29
CA ILE A 172 2.14 18.55 1.42
C ILE A 172 2.40 17.41 0.44
N ALA A 173 2.24 17.67 -0.86
CA ALA A 173 2.63 16.72 -1.88
C ALA A 173 4.15 16.75 -2.07
N VAL A 174 4.79 15.58 -2.12
CA VAL A 174 6.25 15.43 -2.24
C VAL A 174 6.68 14.56 -3.42
N SER A 175 5.75 14.25 -4.33
CA SER A 175 6.02 13.39 -5.48
C SER A 175 7.00 13.99 -6.50
N ASP A 176 7.21 15.31 -6.48
CA ASP A 176 8.27 15.97 -7.26
C ASP A 176 9.69 15.64 -6.75
N LEU A 177 9.80 15.08 -5.55
CA LEU A 177 11.07 14.71 -4.92
C LEU A 177 11.46 13.25 -5.15
N GLU A 178 10.59 12.43 -5.74
CA GLU A 178 10.79 10.97 -5.88
C GLU A 178 12.13 10.64 -6.56
N GLN A 179 12.51 11.40 -7.59
CA GLN A 179 13.73 11.21 -8.38
C GLN A 179 14.84 12.24 -8.10
N GLU A 180 14.67 13.06 -7.06
CA GLU A 180 15.69 14.03 -6.66
C GLU A 180 16.89 13.34 -6.00
N THR A 181 18.04 14.03 -5.99
CA THR A 181 19.18 13.58 -5.18
C THR A 181 18.92 13.84 -3.70
N LEU A 182 19.46 12.99 -2.81
CA LEU A 182 19.31 13.16 -1.36
C LEU A 182 19.77 14.54 -0.86
N ALA A 183 20.85 15.09 -1.41
CA ALA A 183 21.36 16.39 -1.03
C ALA A 183 20.38 17.53 -1.36
N ASN A 184 19.73 17.47 -2.54
CA ASN A 184 18.72 18.46 -2.92
C ASN A 184 17.42 18.25 -2.13
N ALA A 185 17.02 17.00 -1.93
CA ALA A 185 15.82 16.65 -1.18
C ALA A 185 15.91 17.10 0.29
N ASP A 186 17.10 17.02 0.91
CA ASP A 186 17.30 17.42 2.31
C ASP A 186 16.90 18.88 2.57
N GLY A 187 17.43 19.82 1.78
CA GLY A 187 17.11 21.24 1.94
C GLY A 187 15.62 21.53 1.70
N LYS A 188 15.01 20.87 0.70
CA LYS A 188 13.58 21.03 0.39
C LYS A 188 12.69 20.45 1.49
N LEU A 189 12.96 19.22 1.94
CA LEU A 189 12.18 18.55 2.98
C LEU A 189 12.27 19.30 4.30
N ARG A 190 13.46 19.76 4.72
CA ARG A 190 13.59 20.60 5.92
C ARG A 190 12.77 21.89 5.81
N ALA A 191 12.79 22.55 4.65
CA ALA A 191 12.00 23.76 4.44
C ALA A 191 10.48 23.50 4.46
N LEU A 192 10.03 22.36 3.91
CA LEU A 192 8.62 21.94 3.90
C LEU A 192 8.12 21.54 5.29
N LEU A 193 8.95 20.82 6.06
CA LEU A 193 8.61 20.36 7.40
C LEU A 193 8.71 21.48 8.45
N GLY A 194 9.55 22.50 8.23
CA GLY A 194 9.71 23.63 9.13
C GLY A 194 10.09 23.18 10.54
N ASP A 195 9.37 23.71 11.55
CA ASP A 195 9.56 23.37 12.97
C ASP A 195 8.64 22.22 13.44
N ALA A 196 8.08 21.43 12.51
CA ALA A 196 7.21 20.31 12.87
C ALA A 196 7.98 19.29 13.72
N GLY A 197 7.38 18.86 14.84
CA GLY A 197 7.94 17.78 15.67
C GLY A 197 7.62 16.39 15.14
N ARG A 198 6.64 16.28 14.24
CA ARG A 198 6.06 15.04 13.74
C ARG A 198 5.58 15.21 12.30
N ALA A 199 5.74 14.17 11.48
CA ALA A 199 5.23 14.11 10.13
C ALA A 199 4.57 12.75 9.86
N TRP A 200 3.37 12.78 9.30
CA TRP A 200 2.73 11.59 8.73
C TRP A 200 3.11 11.46 7.27
N GLU A 201 3.45 10.25 6.83
CA GLU A 201 3.61 9.92 5.42
C GLU A 201 2.45 9.04 4.98
N LEU A 202 1.81 9.41 3.88
CA LEU A 202 1.00 8.53 3.05
C LEU A 202 1.78 8.22 1.78
N LEU A 203 2.33 7.00 1.70
CA LEU A 203 3.02 6.50 0.52
C LEU A 203 2.05 5.69 -0.34
N TYR A 204 1.84 6.13 -1.58
CA TYR A 204 0.90 5.54 -2.51
C TYR A 204 1.56 5.12 -3.82
N PHE A 205 1.40 3.85 -4.20
CA PHE A 205 1.61 3.36 -5.57
C PHE A 205 3.04 3.50 -6.15
N HIS A 206 4.07 3.52 -5.31
CA HIS A 206 5.46 3.28 -5.72
C HIS A 206 6.29 2.68 -4.59
N ALA A 207 7.46 2.14 -4.95
CA ALA A 207 8.43 1.67 -3.97
C ALA A 207 9.10 2.86 -3.26
N PRO A 208 9.62 2.67 -2.04
CA PRO A 208 10.39 3.69 -1.35
C PRO A 208 11.53 4.25 -2.21
N ALA A 209 11.65 5.58 -2.23
CA ALA A 209 12.60 6.35 -3.04
C ALA A 209 13.30 7.41 -2.16
N THR A 210 13.72 8.54 -2.76
CA THR A 210 14.54 9.56 -2.09
C THR A 210 13.90 10.10 -0.80
N VAL A 211 12.60 10.35 -0.78
CA VAL A 211 11.89 10.87 0.42
C VAL A 211 11.97 9.86 1.56
N GLN A 212 11.72 8.57 1.29
CA GLN A 212 11.72 7.53 2.32
C GLN A 212 13.14 7.24 2.83
N VAL A 213 14.15 7.30 1.96
CA VAL A 213 15.57 7.20 2.38
C VAL A 213 15.94 8.37 3.28
N TRP A 214 15.50 9.58 2.93
CA TRP A 214 15.71 10.75 3.78
C TRP A 214 15.02 10.59 5.13
N LEU A 215 13.74 10.21 5.15
CA LEU A 215 12.99 9.97 6.38
C LEU A 215 13.61 8.86 7.24
N ALA A 216 14.16 7.81 6.60
CA ALA A 216 14.81 6.71 7.32
C ALA A 216 16.13 7.10 7.99
N THR A 217 16.77 8.18 7.54
CA THR A 217 18.08 8.63 8.05
C THR A 217 18.01 9.93 8.85
N GLN A 218 16.91 10.66 8.76
CA GLN A 218 16.72 11.96 9.42
C GLN A 218 15.56 11.97 10.41
N ALA A 219 14.70 10.95 10.40
CA ALA A 219 13.50 10.89 11.22
C ALA A 219 13.37 9.54 11.95
N TRP A 220 12.43 9.48 12.89
CA TRP A 220 12.17 8.31 13.73
C TRP A 220 10.84 7.68 13.36
N ALA A 221 10.88 6.67 12.49
CA ALA A 221 9.68 5.99 11.99
C ALA A 221 9.01 5.15 13.07
N THR A 222 7.68 5.17 13.14
CA THR A 222 6.88 4.20 13.89
C THR A 222 6.63 2.92 13.07
N GLU A 223 5.85 1.99 13.61
CA GLU A 223 5.32 0.89 12.82
C GLU A 223 4.32 1.42 11.78
N PRO A 224 4.45 1.02 10.49
CA PRO A 224 3.52 1.46 9.47
C PRO A 224 2.19 0.71 9.57
N SER A 225 1.11 1.38 9.19
CA SER A 225 -0.18 0.75 8.91
C SER A 225 -0.40 0.66 7.40
N TYR A 226 -1.14 -0.37 6.97
CA TYR A 226 -1.39 -0.65 5.56
C TYR A 226 -2.87 -0.60 5.24
N HIS A 227 -3.22 0.19 4.23
CA HIS A 227 -4.60 0.49 3.82
C HIS A 227 -4.78 0.16 2.33
N ASN A 228 -4.74 -1.14 2.04
CA ASN A 228 -4.87 -1.72 0.69
C ASN A 228 -4.03 -1.01 -0.39
N GLY A 229 -2.70 -1.14 -0.36
CA GLY A 229 -1.81 -0.49 -1.34
C GLY A 229 -1.41 0.95 -0.98
N ILE A 230 -1.82 1.43 0.19
CA ILE A 230 -1.32 2.67 0.81
C ILE A 230 -0.58 2.29 2.09
N ARG A 231 0.62 2.82 2.28
CA ARG A 231 1.37 2.69 3.53
C ARG A 231 1.30 4.02 4.27
N VAL A 232 0.92 3.99 5.54
CA VAL A 232 0.87 5.16 6.42
C VAL A 232 1.88 4.97 7.55
N THR A 233 2.77 5.93 7.72
CA THR A 233 3.81 5.90 8.75
C THR A 233 3.86 7.25 9.48
N LEU A 234 3.94 7.22 10.81
CA LEU A 234 4.26 8.41 11.60
C LEU A 234 5.78 8.49 11.78
N TYR A 235 6.33 9.68 11.60
CA TYR A 235 7.74 9.98 11.80
C TYR A 235 7.87 11.05 12.88
N GLY A 236 8.72 10.79 13.87
CA GLY A 236 9.22 11.82 14.77
C GLY A 236 10.31 12.60 14.08
N LEU A 237 10.31 13.92 14.22
CA LEU A 237 11.35 14.81 13.69
C LEU A 237 12.27 15.27 14.82
N ASP A 238 13.46 15.75 14.44
CA ASP A 238 14.46 16.21 15.40
C ASP A 238 13.99 17.51 16.06
N THR A 239 13.97 17.53 17.40
CA THR A 239 13.66 18.72 18.20
C THR A 239 14.86 19.21 19.01
N GLY A 240 16.06 18.64 18.78
CA GLY A 240 17.31 19.02 19.45
C GLY A 240 17.41 18.63 20.92
N THR A 241 16.42 17.90 21.45
CA THR A 241 16.33 17.50 22.85
C THR A 241 16.50 15.99 23.00
N GLY A 242 17.41 15.56 23.88
CA GLY A 242 17.54 14.15 24.22
C GLY A 242 18.55 13.89 25.33
N THR A 243 18.44 12.72 25.93
CA THR A 243 19.39 12.19 26.91
C THR A 243 20.12 11.00 26.31
N THR A 244 21.46 11.06 26.30
CA THR A 244 22.30 9.95 25.85
C THR A 244 22.74 9.10 27.03
N ILE A 245 22.58 7.79 26.89
CA ILE A 245 22.93 6.77 27.88
C ILE A 245 24.05 5.91 27.27
N GLN A 246 25.20 5.91 27.93
CA GLN A 246 26.35 5.09 27.53
C GLN A 246 26.13 3.65 27.98
N LEU A 247 26.30 2.69 27.07
CA LEU A 247 25.99 1.28 27.30
C LEU A 247 27.21 0.39 27.12
N ASP A 248 27.94 0.54 26.01
CA ASP A 248 29.07 -0.32 25.58
C ASP A 248 28.78 -1.82 25.81
N VAL A 249 27.75 -2.33 25.13
CA VAL A 249 27.30 -3.74 25.25
C VAL A 249 27.49 -4.49 23.95
N ASP A 250 28.20 -5.60 24.01
CA ASP A 250 28.40 -6.49 22.86
C ASP A 250 27.20 -7.42 22.65
N PHE A 251 26.68 -7.43 21.43
CA PHE A 251 25.68 -8.38 20.93
C PHE A 251 26.39 -9.42 20.07
N GLY A 252 26.64 -10.59 20.67
CA GLY A 252 27.55 -11.58 20.10
C GLY A 252 28.95 -11.01 19.90
N THR A 253 29.65 -11.45 18.84
CA THR A 253 30.96 -10.90 18.46
C THR A 253 30.85 -9.74 17.46
N ALA A 254 29.70 -9.62 16.78
CA ALA A 254 29.61 -8.79 15.57
C ALA A 254 29.31 -7.32 15.83
N LEU A 255 28.49 -6.99 16.82
CA LEU A 255 28.02 -5.62 17.04
C LEU A 255 28.23 -5.17 18.49
N THR A 256 28.70 -3.95 18.70
CA THR A 256 28.70 -3.28 20.01
C THR A 256 27.71 -2.13 20.01
N LEU A 257 26.72 -2.15 20.89
CA LEU A 257 25.87 -0.99 21.20
C LEU A 257 26.67 -0.02 22.07
N ARG A 258 27.10 1.10 21.49
CA ARG A 258 27.89 2.12 22.18
C ARG A 258 27.03 2.92 23.14
N ASP A 259 25.97 3.49 22.60
CA ASP A 259 25.05 4.34 23.34
C ASP A 259 23.64 4.31 22.74
N ALA A 260 22.69 4.75 23.56
CA ALA A 260 21.33 5.02 23.14
C ALA A 260 20.95 6.45 23.52
N ALA A 261 20.30 7.18 22.61
CA ALA A 261 19.78 8.51 22.86
C ALA A 261 18.24 8.47 22.82
N LEU A 262 17.60 9.02 23.85
CA LEU A 262 16.14 9.11 23.95
C LEU A 262 15.72 10.58 23.99
N SER A 263 14.61 10.92 23.33
CA SER A 263 14.09 12.31 23.37
C SER A 263 13.73 12.81 24.77
N THR A 264 13.28 11.93 25.67
CA THR A 264 12.96 12.24 27.07
C THR A 264 13.00 10.95 27.90
N LEU A 265 13.24 11.07 29.21
CA LEU A 265 13.07 9.98 30.20
C LEU A 265 11.75 10.09 30.96
N GLU A 266 10.98 11.15 30.73
CA GLU A 266 9.69 11.39 31.37
C GLU A 266 8.60 11.68 30.33
N PRO A 267 8.27 10.72 29.45
CA PRO A 267 7.21 10.94 28.45
C PRO A 267 5.82 10.87 29.10
N ALA A 268 4.85 11.52 28.48
CA ALA A 268 3.43 11.36 28.78
C ALA A 268 2.80 10.21 27.97
N PRO A 269 1.67 9.62 28.41
CA PRO A 269 0.89 8.70 27.58
C PRO A 269 0.53 9.33 26.23
N GLY A 270 0.66 8.57 25.14
CA GLY A 270 0.43 9.07 23.77
C GLY A 270 1.60 9.83 23.14
N ASP A 271 2.69 10.10 23.88
CA ASP A 271 3.87 10.73 23.30
C ASP A 271 4.58 9.82 22.30
N LEU A 272 5.22 10.45 21.31
CA LEU A 272 6.13 9.79 20.40
C LEU A 272 7.56 9.82 20.97
N LEU A 273 7.97 8.72 21.59
CA LEU A 273 9.32 8.55 22.09
C LEU A 273 10.29 8.26 20.94
N ARG A 274 11.27 9.14 20.74
CA ARG A 274 12.31 8.99 19.72
C ARG A 274 13.55 8.34 20.33
N ILE A 275 13.99 7.24 19.74
CA ILE A 275 15.12 6.43 20.20
C ILE A 275 16.15 6.35 19.07
N THR A 276 17.38 6.71 19.37
CA THR A 276 18.53 6.48 18.50
C THR A 276 19.46 5.48 19.17
N THR A 277 19.92 4.49 18.42
CA THR A 277 20.98 3.58 18.87
C THR A 277 22.21 3.74 17.99
N ASN A 278 23.38 3.83 18.61
CA ASN A 278 24.66 3.99 17.93
C ASN A 278 25.52 2.75 18.16
N TRP A 279 26.03 2.21 17.07
CA TRP A 279 26.67 0.90 17.04
C TRP A 279 28.08 1.00 16.47
N LEU A 280 28.95 0.09 16.91
CA LEU A 280 30.16 -0.26 16.18
C LEU A 280 30.00 -1.66 15.59
N THR A 281 30.28 -1.79 14.30
CA THR A 281 30.30 -3.09 13.61
C THR A 281 31.69 -3.69 13.75
N ASN A 282 31.88 -4.65 14.64
CA ASN A 282 33.16 -5.31 14.90
C ASN A 282 33.48 -6.39 13.87
N GLU A 283 32.45 -7.13 13.46
CA GLU A 283 32.51 -8.20 12.46
C GLU A 283 31.27 -8.14 11.57
N GLN A 284 31.29 -8.89 10.47
CA GLN A 284 30.14 -8.98 9.58
C GLN A 284 28.96 -9.63 10.32
N ALA A 285 27.92 -8.85 10.61
CA ALA A 285 26.73 -9.36 11.28
C ALA A 285 25.83 -10.15 10.30
N PRO A 286 25.14 -11.21 10.74
CA PRO A 286 23.97 -11.74 10.06
C PRO A 286 22.85 -10.70 9.97
N GLU A 287 21.77 -11.02 9.25
CA GLU A 287 20.57 -10.18 9.23
C GLU A 287 19.75 -10.39 10.51
N TRP A 288 19.98 -9.55 11.52
CA TRP A 288 19.27 -9.57 12.79
C TRP A 288 18.13 -8.55 12.79
N LYS A 289 17.01 -8.91 13.41
CA LYS A 289 15.92 -7.99 13.72
C LYS A 289 16.07 -7.44 15.13
N PHE A 290 15.61 -6.22 15.31
CA PHE A 290 15.60 -5.50 16.58
C PHE A 290 14.20 -5.59 17.18
N SER A 291 14.13 -5.81 18.49
CA SER A 291 12.91 -5.89 19.28
C SER A 291 13.02 -4.87 20.42
N LEU A 292 12.37 -3.71 20.26
CA LEU A 292 12.24 -2.72 21.32
C LEU A 292 11.03 -3.05 22.18
N ARG A 293 11.21 -3.08 23.50
CA ARG A 293 10.19 -3.52 24.43
C ARG A 293 10.04 -2.50 25.55
N LEU A 294 8.81 -2.05 25.75
CA LEU A 294 8.42 -1.27 26.92
C LEU A 294 7.85 -2.24 27.95
N GLU A 295 8.51 -2.38 29.07
CA GLU A 295 8.13 -3.30 30.15
C GLU A 295 7.67 -2.53 31.39
N ASP A 296 6.63 -3.04 32.05
CA ASP A 296 6.17 -2.49 33.33
C ASP A 296 7.12 -2.84 34.49
N ALA A 297 6.78 -2.37 35.69
CA ALA A 297 7.53 -2.65 36.92
C ALA A 297 7.58 -4.15 37.29
N ALA A 298 6.64 -4.97 36.80
CA ALA A 298 6.64 -6.42 36.98
C ALA A 298 7.46 -7.16 35.90
N GLY A 299 8.02 -6.42 34.93
CA GLY A 299 8.76 -6.95 33.79
C GLY A 299 7.87 -7.58 32.71
N GLN A 300 6.57 -7.24 32.70
CA GLN A 300 5.68 -7.65 31.62
C GLN A 300 5.77 -6.66 30.46
N PRO A 301 5.89 -7.14 29.20
CA PRO A 301 5.90 -6.26 28.05
C PRO A 301 4.51 -5.63 27.85
N VAL A 302 4.46 -4.30 27.84
CA VAL A 302 3.27 -3.51 27.54
C VAL A 302 3.20 -3.15 26.06
N GLN A 303 4.36 -2.93 25.44
CA GLN A 303 4.48 -2.71 24.00
C GLN A 303 5.76 -3.36 23.49
N VAL A 304 5.68 -4.03 22.34
CA VAL A 304 6.82 -4.68 21.68
C VAL A 304 6.81 -4.29 20.21
N ILE A 305 7.95 -3.85 19.70
CA ILE A 305 8.11 -3.41 18.31
C ILE A 305 9.29 -4.15 17.70
N ASP A 306 8.99 -5.02 16.74
CA ASP A 306 9.98 -5.81 16.01
C ASP A 306 10.22 -5.22 14.60
N TYR A 307 11.46 -4.84 14.31
CA TYR A 307 11.79 -4.15 13.06
C TYR A 307 13.18 -4.52 12.55
N THR A 308 13.43 -4.20 11.28
CA THR A 308 14.76 -4.24 10.69
C THR A 308 15.35 -2.84 10.78
N PRO A 309 16.59 -2.68 11.26
CA PRO A 309 17.16 -1.36 11.47
C PRO A 309 17.27 -0.55 10.18
N GLN A 310 17.34 0.78 10.34
CA GLN A 310 17.32 1.79 9.27
C GLN A 310 16.13 1.62 8.31
N ASN A 311 14.97 1.21 8.84
CA ASN A 311 13.72 1.01 8.09
C ASN A 311 13.90 0.16 6.81
N TRP A 312 14.65 -0.95 6.92
CA TRP A 312 15.01 -1.87 5.83
C TRP A 312 16.00 -1.35 4.78
N PHE A 313 16.42 -0.08 4.85
CA PHE A 313 17.41 0.44 3.90
C PHE A 313 18.83 -0.05 4.17
N ALA A 314 19.14 -0.39 5.41
CA ALA A 314 20.40 -1.03 5.78
C ALA A 314 20.19 -2.02 6.93
N PRO A 315 19.77 -3.27 6.63
CA PRO A 315 19.78 -4.34 7.61
C PRO A 315 21.20 -4.59 8.14
N THR A 316 21.34 -5.26 9.27
CA THR A 316 22.65 -5.42 9.94
C THR A 316 23.71 -6.13 9.08
N ASN A 317 23.32 -6.99 8.15
CA ASN A 317 24.23 -7.62 7.19
C ASN A 317 24.78 -6.66 6.12
N ALA A 318 24.21 -5.47 5.98
CA ALA A 318 24.71 -4.42 5.11
C ALA A 318 25.65 -3.44 5.86
N TRP A 319 25.80 -3.57 7.18
CA TRP A 319 26.65 -2.69 7.97
C TRP A 319 28.12 -2.99 7.73
N VAL A 320 28.93 -1.94 7.55
CA VAL A 320 30.34 -2.06 7.18
C VAL A 320 31.20 -2.30 8.42
N VAL A 321 32.02 -3.34 8.39
CA VAL A 321 32.97 -3.67 9.47
C VAL A 321 33.92 -2.51 9.74
N GLY A 322 34.11 -2.20 11.03
CA GLY A 322 34.93 -1.08 11.52
C GLY A 322 34.27 0.29 11.43
N GLN A 323 33.07 0.41 10.85
CA GLN A 323 32.34 1.67 10.74
C GLN A 323 31.25 1.79 11.80
N PRO A 324 30.91 3.03 12.23
CA PRO A 324 29.75 3.25 13.05
C PRO A 324 28.46 3.02 12.25
N ALA A 325 27.45 2.46 12.89
CA ALA A 325 26.10 2.37 12.36
C ALA A 325 25.13 3.08 13.30
N ARG A 326 24.14 3.78 12.74
CA ARG A 326 23.11 4.50 13.50
C ARG A 326 21.75 3.95 13.10
N ASP A 327 20.88 3.73 14.08
CA ASP A 327 19.49 3.37 13.87
C ASP A 327 18.56 4.34 14.63
N GLN A 328 17.42 4.67 14.02
CA GLN A 328 16.45 5.63 14.54
C GLN A 328 15.04 5.04 14.50
N ARG A 329 14.41 4.93 15.67
CA ARG A 329 13.07 4.35 15.82
C ARG A 329 12.15 5.21 16.69
N GLY A 330 10.94 5.43 16.21
CA GLY A 330 9.87 6.08 16.96
C GLY A 330 8.97 5.03 17.63
N ILE A 331 8.61 5.26 18.88
CA ILE A 331 7.60 4.48 19.61
C ILE A 331 6.47 5.42 20.00
N LEU A 332 5.30 5.24 19.41
CA LEU A 332 4.09 5.90 19.87
C LEU A 332 3.60 5.15 21.11
N LEU A 333 3.72 5.80 22.27
CA LEU A 333 3.32 5.22 23.54
C LEU A 333 1.80 5.06 23.61
N PRO A 334 1.26 3.96 24.17
CA PRO A 334 -0.17 3.82 24.36
C PRO A 334 -0.74 5.01 25.16
N ALA A 335 -1.87 5.55 24.69
CA ALA A 335 -2.52 6.70 25.30
C ALA A 335 -3.14 6.39 26.68
N ASP A 336 -3.31 5.11 26.99
CA ASP A 336 -3.85 4.58 28.24
C ASP A 336 -2.77 4.05 29.19
N LEU A 337 -1.49 4.36 28.95
CA LEU A 337 -0.41 4.01 29.87
C LEU A 337 -0.66 4.58 31.27
N ALA A 338 -0.58 3.71 32.28
CA ALA A 338 -0.65 4.13 33.66
C ALA A 338 0.61 4.92 34.04
N PRO A 339 0.50 5.94 34.90
CA PRO A 339 1.67 6.63 35.42
C PRO A 339 2.53 5.68 36.27
N GLY A 340 3.84 5.72 36.09
CA GLY A 340 4.73 4.78 36.77
C GLY A 340 6.12 4.67 36.15
N GLU A 341 6.91 3.74 36.67
CA GLU A 341 8.22 3.40 36.11
C GLU A 341 8.11 2.24 35.12
N TYR A 342 8.76 2.42 33.97
CA TYR A 342 8.84 1.45 32.89
C TYR A 342 10.28 1.26 32.46
N ARG A 343 10.61 0.08 31.95
CA ARG A 343 11.93 -0.23 31.39
C ARG A 343 11.82 -0.32 29.88
N LEU A 344 12.67 0.41 29.18
CA LEU A 344 12.86 0.25 27.75
C LEU A 344 14.03 -0.70 27.51
N THR A 345 13.77 -1.85 26.91
CA THR A 345 14.79 -2.86 26.60
C THR A 345 14.92 -3.09 25.09
N LEU A 346 16.10 -3.52 24.67
CA LEU A 346 16.40 -3.91 23.30
C LEU A 346 16.91 -5.34 23.25
N ARG A 347 16.33 -6.12 22.34
CA ARG A 347 16.79 -7.46 21.97
C ARG A 347 17.11 -7.53 20.48
N LEU A 348 18.18 -8.21 20.14
CA LEU A 348 18.49 -8.62 18.76
C LEU A 348 18.18 -10.11 18.61
N TYR A 349 17.69 -10.52 17.45
CA TYR A 349 17.39 -11.92 17.18
C TYR A 349 17.50 -12.27 15.69
N ASP A 350 17.75 -13.55 15.42
CA ASP A 350 17.73 -14.12 14.08
C ASP A 350 16.26 -14.30 13.60
N PRO A 351 15.84 -13.68 12.48
CA PRO A 351 14.46 -13.72 12.04
C PRO A 351 14.00 -15.08 11.52
N ALA A 352 14.92 -15.96 11.11
CA ALA A 352 14.58 -17.28 10.58
C ALA A 352 14.32 -18.30 11.69
N THR A 353 15.07 -18.19 12.79
CA THR A 353 15.01 -19.15 13.91
C THR A 353 14.32 -18.59 15.17
N GLY A 354 14.21 -17.26 15.28
CA GLY A 354 13.77 -16.59 16.50
C GLY A 354 14.80 -16.61 17.63
N ALA A 355 16.02 -17.11 17.37
CA ALA A 355 17.05 -17.22 18.40
C ALA A 355 17.57 -15.82 18.79
N PRO A 356 17.59 -15.48 20.09
CA PRO A 356 18.14 -14.21 20.56
C PRO A 356 19.66 -14.18 20.44
N VAL A 357 20.20 -12.98 20.27
CA VAL A 357 21.65 -12.73 20.31
C VAL A 357 22.06 -12.51 21.77
N ASP A 358 22.97 -13.33 22.27
CA ASP A 358 23.43 -13.25 23.66
C ASP A 358 24.30 -12.00 23.89
N THR A 359 24.18 -11.44 25.09
CA THR A 359 25.02 -10.34 25.60
C THR A 359 25.45 -10.63 27.03
N ALA A 360 26.48 -9.93 27.50
CA ALA A 360 26.90 -10.01 28.91
C ALA A 360 25.84 -9.50 29.90
N ARG A 361 24.83 -8.75 29.44
CA ARG A 361 23.72 -8.22 30.26
C ARG A 361 22.42 -9.02 30.10
N GLY A 362 22.46 -10.16 29.42
CA GLY A 362 21.28 -10.95 29.06
C GLY A 362 20.71 -10.59 27.69
N GLN A 363 19.61 -11.22 27.30
CA GLN A 363 19.05 -11.11 25.94
C GLN A 363 18.24 -9.82 25.73
N ASP A 364 17.74 -9.22 26.80
CA ASP A 364 17.03 -7.94 26.82
C ASP A 364 17.92 -6.89 27.50
N VAL A 365 18.62 -6.09 26.71
CA VAL A 365 19.50 -5.04 27.24
C VAL A 365 18.66 -3.82 27.61
N GLU A 366 18.64 -3.45 28.89
CA GLU A 366 18.00 -2.21 29.37
C GLU A 366 18.70 -0.99 28.75
N LEU A 367 17.97 -0.25 27.92
CA LEU A 367 18.41 1.02 27.33
C LEU A 367 18.21 2.17 28.30
N ALA A 368 17.04 2.23 28.94
CA ALA A 368 16.64 3.31 29.83
C ALA A 368 15.51 2.90 30.78
N ARG A 369 15.34 3.67 31.86
CA ARG A 369 14.11 3.69 32.66
C ARG A 369 13.33 4.95 32.35
N LEU A 370 12.05 4.78 32.10
CA LEU A 370 11.12 5.85 31.77
C LEU A 370 10.17 6.06 32.95
N ARG A 371 9.88 7.32 33.27
CA ARG A 371 8.87 7.69 34.25
C ARG A 371 7.68 8.30 33.53
N ILE A 372 6.61 7.53 33.36
CA ILE A 372 5.40 8.01 32.70
C ILE A 372 4.73 9.06 33.59
N GLN A 373 4.55 10.26 33.04
CA GLN A 373 3.89 11.37 33.71
C GLN A 373 2.37 11.12 33.84
N PRO A 374 1.71 11.71 34.86
CA PRO A 374 0.27 11.57 35.08
C PRO A 374 -0.60 12.23 34.01
#